data_AF-A0A9E3IS96-F1
#
_entry.id   AF-A0A9E3IS96-F1
#
_cell.length_a   1.000
_cell.length_b   1.000
_cell.length_c   1.000
_cell.angle_alpha   90.00
_cell.angle_beta   90.00
_cell.angle_gamma   90.00
#
_symmetry.space_group_name_H-M   'P 1'
#
loop_
_entity.id
_entity.type
_entity.pdbx_description
1 polymer ?
#
loop_
_entity_poly.entity_id
_entity_poly.type
_entity_poly.pdbx_seq_one_letter_code
_entity_poly.pdbx_strand_id
1 'polypeptide(L)'
;MIDVIKKTLLAGVGAAVITKEKVEEALGDYVKQGKVKAEDARIIADKIAEQGRKEFDEVSHTLGAKIKDFVARSDSQTTARLAALEERILVLETKLATPPTRSGEP
;
A
#
# COMPACT_ATOMS: atom_id res chain seq x y z
N MET A 1 2.32 6.59 -13.37
CA MET A 1 1.09 6.05 -12.72
C MET A 1 1.31 5.72 -11.25
N ILE A 2 2.36 4.98 -10.87
CA ILE A 2 2.69 4.68 -9.46
C ILE A 2 2.80 5.94 -8.57
N ASP A 3 3.32 7.03 -9.13
CA ASP A 3 3.52 8.29 -8.40
C ASP A 3 2.21 9.01 -8.08
N VAL A 4 1.18 8.85 -8.92
CA VAL A 4 -0.17 9.38 -8.69
C VAL A 4 -0.88 8.57 -7.61
N ILE A 5 -0.77 7.24 -7.63
CA ILE A 5 -1.33 6.38 -6.58
C ILE A 5 -0.68 6.69 -5.22
N LYS A 6 0.65 6.88 -5.18
CA LYS A 6 1.35 7.32 -3.96
C LYS A 6 0.85 8.67 -3.47
N LYS A 7 0.72 9.67 -4.36
CA LYS A 7 0.24 11.01 -4.01
C LYS A 7 -1.24 11.01 -3.57
N THR A 8 -2.09 10.22 -4.22
CA THR A 8 -3.51 10.10 -3.87
C THR A 8 -3.72 9.29 -2.59
N LEU A 9 -2.88 8.29 -2.30
CA LEU A 9 -2.88 7.61 -1.00
C LEU A 9 -2.35 8.52 0.11
N LEU A 10 -1.27 9.28 -0.13
CA LEU A 10 -0.77 10.28 0.83
C LEU A 10 -1.80 11.37 1.07
N ALA A 11 -2.54 11.78 0.04
CA ALA A 11 -3.65 12.71 0.16
C ALA A 11 -4.88 12.07 0.84
N GLY A 12 -5.20 10.81 0.57
CA GLY A 12 -6.39 10.12 1.10
C GLY A 12 -6.23 9.61 2.54
N VAL A 13 -5.00 9.26 2.93
CA VAL A 13 -4.64 8.84 4.29
C VAL A 13 -4.15 10.04 5.11
N GLY A 14 -3.65 11.10 4.46
CA GLY A 14 -3.11 12.30 5.11
C GLY A 14 -4.03 13.53 5.18
N ALA A 15 -5.10 13.64 4.37
CA ALA A 15 -5.97 14.83 4.39
C ALA A 15 -6.87 14.95 5.63
N ALA A 16 -6.89 13.94 6.50
CA ALA A 16 -7.63 13.94 7.76
C ALA A 16 -6.82 13.39 8.93
N VAL A 17 -5.52 13.71 9.01
CA VAL A 17 -4.77 13.49 10.26
C VAL A 17 -5.49 14.26 11.35
N ILE A 18 -6.12 13.54 12.28
CA ILE A 18 -6.71 14.12 13.47
C ILE A 18 -5.54 14.59 14.34
N THR A 19 -5.21 15.87 14.24
CA THR A 19 -4.21 16.51 15.11
C THR A 19 -4.89 17.22 16.27
N LYS A 20 -4.12 17.52 17.31
CA LYS A 20 -4.58 18.30 18.45
C LYS A 20 -5.22 19.61 17.99
N GLU A 21 -4.57 20.31 17.07
CA GLU A 21 -5.03 21.60 16.54
C GLU A 21 -6.39 21.47 15.85
N LYS A 22 -6.62 20.38 15.10
CA LYS A 22 -7.90 20.15 14.42
C LYS A 22 -9.04 19.83 15.39
N VAL A 23 -8.74 19.13 16.47
CA VAL A 23 -9.72 18.84 17.53
C VAL A 23 -10.00 20.08 18.38
N GLU A 24 -8.97 20.87 18.71
CA GLU A 24 -9.14 22.16 19.39
C GLU A 24 -9.97 23.14 18.57
N GLU A 25 -9.75 23.20 17.24
CA GLU A 25 -10.56 24.00 16.31
C GLU A 25 -12.03 23.57 16.33
N ALA A 26 -12.29 22.25 16.26
CA ALA A 26 -13.64 21.70 16.29
C ALA A 26 -14.38 21.93 17.63
N LEU A 27 -13.64 21.87 18.75
CA LEU A 27 -14.20 22.12 20.08
C LEU A 27 -14.28 23.60 20.43
N GLY A 28 -13.56 24.47 19.72
CA GLY A 28 -13.51 25.91 19.99
C GLY A 28 -14.87 26.58 19.96
N ASP A 29 -15.76 26.19 19.04
CA ASP A 29 -17.12 26.75 18.97
C ASP A 29 -18.01 26.30 20.13
N TYR A 30 -17.78 25.09 20.68
CA TYR A 30 -18.45 24.61 21.87
C TYR A 30 -17.95 25.32 23.14
N VAL A 31 -16.68 25.69 23.17
CA VAL A 31 -16.09 26.52 24.24
C VAL A 31 -16.67 27.93 24.21
N LYS A 32 -16.74 28.58 23.02
CA LYS A 32 -17.36 29.91 22.87
C LYS A 32 -18.83 29.93 23.28
N GLN A 33 -19.56 28.84 23.04
CA GLN A 33 -20.96 28.68 23.45
C GLN A 33 -21.13 28.34 24.94
N GLY A 34 -20.04 28.21 25.71
CA GLY A 34 -20.06 27.82 27.12
C GLY A 34 -20.47 26.36 27.38
N LYS A 35 -20.55 25.53 26.33
CA LYS A 35 -20.96 24.11 26.42
C LYS A 35 -19.83 23.20 26.89
N VAL A 36 -18.59 23.62 26.71
CA VAL A 36 -17.38 22.89 27.06
C VAL A 36 -16.40 23.87 27.69
N LYS A 37 -15.71 23.47 28.76
CA LYS A 37 -14.64 24.31 29.33
C LYS A 37 -13.41 24.26 28.43
N ALA A 38 -12.66 25.36 28.36
CA ALA A 38 -11.44 25.42 27.55
C ALA A 38 -10.40 24.35 27.97
N GLU A 39 -10.29 24.06 29.27
CA GLU A 39 -9.45 22.96 29.78
C GLU A 39 -9.92 21.59 29.32
N ASP A 40 -11.23 21.31 29.39
CA ASP A 40 -11.78 20.02 28.94
C ASP A 40 -11.56 19.83 27.44
N ALA A 41 -11.72 20.89 26.63
CA ALA A 41 -11.46 20.85 25.20
C ALA A 41 -9.99 20.50 24.89
N ARG A 42 -9.04 21.09 25.63
CA ARG A 42 -7.61 20.77 25.51
C ARG A 42 -7.30 19.32 25.88
N ILE A 43 -7.85 18.83 26.99
CA ILE A 43 -7.65 17.45 27.45
C ILE A 43 -8.20 16.46 26.41
N ILE A 44 -9.39 16.74 25.85
CA ILE A 44 -9.99 15.91 24.81
C ILE A 44 -9.13 15.92 23.54
N ALA A 45 -8.66 17.09 23.11
CA ALA A 45 -7.81 17.23 21.95
C ALA A 45 -6.48 16.47 22.09
N ASP A 46 -5.83 16.58 23.24
CA ASP A 46 -4.60 15.83 23.53
C ASP A 46 -4.83 14.32 23.49
N LYS A 47 -5.90 13.86 24.13
CA LYS A 47 -6.20 12.43 24.22
C LYS A 47 -6.54 11.81 22.86
N ILE A 48 -7.33 12.52 22.05
CA ILE A 48 -7.67 12.10 20.69
C ILE A 48 -6.44 12.11 19.79
N ALA A 49 -5.59 13.14 19.88
CA ALA A 49 -4.38 13.24 19.08
C ALA A 49 -3.34 12.16 19.43
N GLU A 50 -3.22 11.81 20.72
CA GLU A 50 -2.31 10.75 21.18
C GLU A 50 -2.81 9.36 20.76
N GLN A 51 -4.10 9.09 20.93
CA GLN A 51 -4.72 7.83 20.51
C GLN A 51 -4.67 7.66 18.98
N GLY A 52 -5.01 8.72 18.24
CA GLY A 52 -4.94 8.72 16.78
C GLY A 52 -3.52 8.46 16.27
N ARG A 53 -2.49 8.98 16.96
CA ARG A 53 -1.09 8.70 16.61
C ARG A 53 -0.74 7.22 16.77
N LYS A 54 -1.11 6.61 17.90
CA LYS A 54 -0.86 5.17 18.15
C LYS A 54 -1.57 4.29 17.13
N GLU A 55 -2.86 4.54 16.89
CA GLU A 55 -3.64 3.79 15.90
C GLU A 55 -3.08 3.96 14.49
N PHE A 56 -2.66 5.18 14.13
CA PHE A 56 -2.03 5.45 12.84
C PHE A 56 -0.71 4.70 12.64
N ASP A 57 0.16 4.67 13.66
CA ASP A 57 1.42 3.93 13.60
C ASP A 57 1.19 2.42 13.44
N GLU A 58 0.22 1.87 14.16
CA GLU A 58 -0.14 0.45 14.12
C GLU A 58 -0.74 0.04 12.76
N VAL A 59 -1.64 0.88 12.22
CA VAL A 59 -2.20 0.72 10.88
C VAL A 59 -1.12 0.87 9.81
N SER A 60 -0.24 1.86 9.93
CA SER A 60 0.86 2.10 8.98
C SER A 60 1.82 0.94 8.93
N HIS A 61 2.17 0.37 10.09
CA HIS A 61 3.02 -0.81 10.18
C HIS A 61 2.36 -2.04 9.51
N THR A 62 1.09 -2.28 9.84
CA THR A 62 0.32 -3.41 9.27
C THR A 62 0.15 -3.26 7.76
N LEU A 63 -0.11 -2.05 7.29
CA LEU A 63 -0.26 -1.74 5.87
C LEU A 63 1.07 -1.91 5.12
N GLY A 64 2.17 -1.42 5.70
CA GLY A 64 3.51 -1.61 5.15
C GLY A 64 3.88 -3.09 4.98
N ALA A 65 3.58 -3.91 5.98
CA ALA A 65 3.79 -5.36 5.93
C ALA A 65 2.96 -6.00 4.81
N LYS A 66 1.67 -5.70 4.72
CA LYS A 66 0.77 -6.22 3.66
C LYS A 66 1.22 -5.82 2.26
N ILE A 67 1.66 -4.58 2.07
CA ILE A 67 2.17 -4.11 0.78
C ILE A 67 3.45 -4.88 0.42
N LYS A 68 4.37 -5.05 1.37
CA LYS A 68 5.61 -5.81 1.15
C LYS A 68 5.32 -7.27 0.75
N ASP A 69 4.41 -7.93 1.45
CA ASP A 69 4.00 -9.30 1.15
C ASP A 69 3.33 -9.42 -0.22
N PHE A 70 2.49 -8.43 -0.59
CA PHE A 70 1.84 -8.39 -1.89
C PHE A 70 2.86 -8.25 -3.02
N VAL A 71 3.83 -7.34 -2.88
CA VAL A 71 4.91 -7.14 -3.86
C VAL A 71 5.75 -8.41 -3.98
N ALA A 72 6.15 -9.03 -2.86
CA ALA A 72 6.94 -10.25 -2.87
C ALA A 72 6.23 -11.43 -3.58
N ARG A 73 4.91 -11.58 -3.37
CA ARG A 73 4.10 -12.60 -4.08
C ARG A 73 3.99 -12.32 -5.58
N SER A 74 3.85 -11.05 -5.95
CA SER A 74 3.77 -10.67 -7.37
C SER A 74 5.09 -10.95 -8.10
N ASP A 75 6.23 -10.67 -7.45
CA ASP A 75 7.55 -10.98 -8.00
C ASP A 75 7.72 -12.49 -8.17
N SER A 76 7.41 -13.30 -7.16
CA SER A 76 7.57 -14.75 -7.27
C SER A 76 6.72 -15.37 -8.38
N GLN A 77 5.50 -14.85 -8.58
CA GLN A 77 4.61 -15.30 -9.65
C GLN A 77 5.16 -14.89 -11.03
N THR A 78 5.77 -13.72 -11.14
CA THR A 78 6.38 -13.23 -12.38
C THR A 78 7.60 -14.07 -12.74
N THR A 79 8.50 -14.33 -11.78
CA THR A 79 9.69 -15.17 -11.99
C THR A 79 9.32 -16.60 -12.37
N ALA A 80 8.29 -17.18 -11.74
CA ALA A 80 7.80 -18.51 -12.11
C ALA A 80 7.25 -18.55 -13.55
N ARG A 81 6.55 -17.50 -13.98
CA ARG A 81 6.06 -17.40 -15.37
C ARG A 81 7.19 -17.21 -16.38
N LEU A 82 8.25 -16.48 -16.02
CA LEU A 82 9.44 -16.32 -16.85
C LEU A 82 10.19 -17.64 -17.02
N ALA A 83 10.46 -18.36 -15.93
CA ALA A 83 11.13 -19.66 -15.99
C ALA A 83 10.37 -20.68 -16.87
N ALA A 84 9.04 -20.73 -16.74
CA ALA A 84 8.20 -21.58 -17.59
C ALA A 84 8.23 -21.18 -19.08
N LEU A 85 8.46 -19.89 -19.37
CA LEU A 85 8.62 -19.40 -20.74
C LEU A 85 10.00 -19.78 -21.31
N GLU A 86 11.06 -19.62 -20.52
CA GLU A 86 12.43 -20.01 -20.88
C GLU A 86 12.52 -21.50 -21.20
N GLU A 87 11.88 -22.35 -20.40
CA GLU A 87 11.82 -23.79 -20.64
C GLU A 87 11.10 -24.11 -21.98
N ARG A 88 9.98 -23.43 -22.25
CA ARG A 88 9.26 -23.60 -23.53
C ARG A 88 10.10 -23.17 -24.72
N ILE A 89 10.83 -22.06 -24.60
CA ILE A 89 11.73 -21.58 -25.64
C ILE A 89 12.84 -22.61 -25.88
N LEU A 90 13.48 -23.12 -24.83
CA LEU A 90 14.50 -24.18 -24.94
C LEU A 90 13.98 -25.44 -25.65
N VAL A 91 12.77 -25.88 -25.31
CA VAL A 91 12.14 -27.04 -25.97
C VAL A 91 11.88 -26.76 -27.44
N LEU A 92 11.44 -25.55 -27.80
CA LEU A 92 11.22 -25.17 -29.19
C LEU A 92 12.53 -25.06 -29.97
N GLU A 93 13.55 -24.43 -29.38
CA GLU A 93 14.89 -24.30 -29.96
C GLU A 93 15.52 -25.67 -30.21
N THR A 94 15.39 -26.61 -29.27
CA THR A 94 15.89 -27.99 -29.43
C THR A 94 15.19 -28.73 -30.58
N LYS A 95 13.86 -28.51 -30.73
CA LYS A 95 13.07 -29.09 -31.84
C LYS A 95 13.43 -28.47 -33.19
N LEU A 96 13.77 -27.20 -33.23
CA LEU A 96 14.22 -26.49 -34.44
C LEU A 96 15.68 -26.79 -34.80
N ALA A 97 16.53 -27.06 -33.82
CA ALA A 97 17.93 -27.43 -34.00
C ALA A 97 18.11 -28.89 -34.47
N THR A 98 17.09 -29.74 -34.29
CA THR A 98 17.05 -31.05 -34.94
C THR A 98 16.72 -30.81 -36.42
N PRO A 99 17.63 -31.10 -37.37
CA PRO A 99 17.34 -30.89 -38.79
C PRO A 99 16.12 -31.73 -39.16
N PRO A 100 15.26 -31.29 -40.10
CA PRO A 100 14.27 -32.19 -40.67
C PRO A 100 15.04 -33.37 -41.24
N THR A 101 14.90 -34.54 -40.62
CA THR A 101 15.23 -35.80 -41.27
C THR A 101 14.36 -35.81 -42.51
N ARG A 102 14.97 -35.44 -43.63
CA ARG A 102 14.43 -35.64 -44.96
C ARG A 102 14.38 -37.15 -45.09
N SER A 103 13.28 -37.73 -44.62
CA SER A 103 12.85 -39.07 -44.98
C SER A 103 12.68 -39.02 -46.50
N GLY A 104 13.77 -39.39 -47.19
CA GLY A 104 13.71 -39.78 -48.57
C GLY A 104 12.83 -41.02 -48.65
N GLU A 105 11.62 -40.84 -49.18
CA GLU A 105 11.12 -41.77 -50.20
C GLU A 105 11.85 -41.45 -51.53
N PRO A 106 12.02 -42.41 -52.46
CA PRO A 106 11.20 -43.59 -52.69
C PRO A 106 11.83 -44.95 -52.33
#